data_AF-A0A510KTY9-F1
#
_entry.id   AF-A0A510KTY9-F1
#
_cell.length_a   1.000
_cell.length_b   1.000
_cell.length_c   1.000
_cell.angle_alpha   90.00
_cell.angle_beta   90.00
_cell.angle_gamma   90.00
#
_symmetry.space_group_name_H-M   'P 1'
#
loop_
_entity.id
_entity.type
_entity.pdbx_description
1 polymer ?
#
loop_
_entity_poly.entity_id
_entity_poly.type
_entity_poly.pdbx_seq_one_letter_code
_entity_poly.pdbx_strand_id
1 'polypeptide(L)'
;MFLGQDLLERMKLNYDTTTETTGGAGASNTGENNGTQSNSEANETIENLKAQIEKITNDTNKEINSLKSQLGHANKQIEDYQKNGKSAEELAKMEKEKLEQELAEAKKQLNLTALLTKKSELVAQLKISPQFADLVQITPDMTLERLETAVKDVAAKEKEFTTEFLKKNSITNGGFNSKDKKRDEKDFVDRMIEKNKNNETDLTKF
;
A
#
# COMPACT_ATOMS: atom_id res chain seq x y z
N MET A 1 -13.99 13.09 -16.48
CA MET A 1 -14.29 14.54 -16.52
C MET A 1 -15.14 14.87 -17.75
N PHE A 2 -16.46 14.60 -17.72
CA PHE A 2 -17.33 14.82 -18.90
C PHE A 2 -18.74 15.36 -18.55
N LEU A 3 -18.96 15.88 -17.34
CA LEU A 3 -20.29 16.42 -16.97
C LEU A 3 -20.50 17.90 -17.34
N GLY A 4 -19.43 18.65 -17.61
CA GLY A 4 -19.53 20.10 -17.86
C GLY A 4 -20.00 20.48 -19.27
N GLN A 5 -19.70 19.65 -20.28
CA GLN A 5 -20.10 19.92 -21.67
C GLN A 5 -21.59 19.64 -21.92
N ASP A 6 -22.12 18.58 -21.30
CA ASP A 6 -23.52 18.15 -21.48
C ASP A 6 -24.53 19.18 -20.89
N LEU A 7 -24.15 19.89 -19.83
CA LEU A 7 -25.00 20.94 -19.24
C LEU A 7 -25.06 22.20 -20.11
N LEU A 8 -23.96 22.54 -20.78
CA LEU A 8 -23.88 23.73 -21.64
C LEU A 8 -24.64 23.52 -22.96
N GLU A 9 -24.66 22.29 -23.49
CA GLU A 9 -25.46 21.92 -24.66
C GLU A 9 -26.97 21.99 -24.37
N ARG A 10 -27.41 21.49 -23.19
CA ARG A 10 -28.81 21.56 -22.77
C ARG A 10 -29.32 22.99 -22.56
N MET A 11 -28.46 23.91 -22.10
CA MET A 11 -28.85 25.32 -21.93
C MET A 11 -29.00 26.06 -23.25
N LYS A 12 -28.26 25.69 -24.31
CA LYS A 12 -28.37 26.34 -25.62
C LYS A 12 -29.67 25.99 -26.36
N LEU A 13 -30.24 24.81 -26.12
CA LEU A 13 -31.46 24.33 -26.79
C LEU A 13 -32.74 25.03 -26.32
N ASN A 14 -32.74 25.71 -25.17
CA ASN A 14 -33.95 26.32 -24.60
C ASN A 14 -34.14 27.81 -24.97
N TYR A 15 -33.25 28.42 -25.76
CA TYR A 15 -33.34 29.83 -26.14
C TYR A 15 -33.75 30.09 -27.59
N ASP A 16 -34.06 29.05 -28.37
CA ASP A 16 -34.33 29.22 -29.80
C ASP A 16 -35.72 28.69 -30.18
N THR A 17 -36.77 29.39 -29.76
CA THR A 17 -38.11 29.24 -30.35
C THR A 17 -38.87 30.57 -30.30
N THR A 18 -38.80 31.33 -31.40
CA THR A 18 -39.90 32.07 -32.08
C THR A 18 -39.26 32.94 -33.18
N THR A 19 -38.95 32.39 -34.36
CA THR A 19 -39.74 32.48 -35.60
C THR A 19 -40.20 33.90 -35.98
N GLU A 20 -39.35 34.59 -36.74
CA GLU A 20 -39.79 35.65 -37.66
C GLU A 20 -40.64 35.01 -38.77
N THR A 21 -41.96 35.17 -38.70
CA THR A 21 -42.86 34.89 -39.82
C THR A 21 -43.18 36.17 -40.56
N THR A 22 -42.82 36.19 -41.83
CA THR A 22 -43.13 37.15 -42.88
C THR A 22 -44.62 37.50 -42.97
N GLY A 23 -44.95 38.79 -43.14
CA GLY A 23 -46.28 39.26 -43.53
C GLY A 23 -46.21 40.56 -44.32
N GLY A 24 -46.56 40.51 -45.61
CA GLY A 24 -46.53 41.63 -46.54
C GLY A 24 -47.75 42.57 -46.47
N ALA A 25 -47.57 43.71 -47.12
CA ALA A 25 -48.50 44.73 -47.62
C ALA A 25 -50.03 44.61 -47.34
N GLY A 26 -50.55 45.67 -46.74
CA GLY A 26 -51.69 46.45 -47.26
C GLY A 26 -53.11 45.94 -47.00
N ALA A 27 -53.85 46.63 -46.12
CA ALA A 27 -55.25 47.02 -46.34
C ALA A 27 -55.71 48.03 -45.28
N SER A 28 -56.09 49.22 -45.75
CA SER A 28 -56.93 50.19 -45.08
C SER A 28 -58.27 49.56 -44.66
N ASN A 29 -58.81 49.91 -43.49
CA ASN A 29 -60.24 50.10 -43.29
C ASN A 29 -60.54 50.85 -41.99
N THR A 30 -61.01 52.08 -42.16
CA THR A 30 -61.82 52.87 -41.23
C THR A 30 -63.14 52.13 -40.98
N GLY A 31 -63.54 51.98 -39.71
CA GLY A 31 -64.78 51.31 -39.34
C GLY A 31 -65.16 51.56 -37.88
N GLU A 32 -65.78 52.71 -37.65
CA GLU A 32 -66.77 53.05 -36.63
C GLU A 32 -66.83 52.22 -35.34
N ASN A 33 -66.44 52.89 -34.26
CA ASN A 33 -66.67 52.53 -32.87
C ASN A 33 -68.12 52.85 -32.47
N ASN A 34 -68.90 51.85 -32.02
CA ASN A 34 -69.69 51.93 -30.78
C ASN A 34 -70.57 50.68 -30.56
N GLY A 35 -70.24 49.94 -29.51
CA GLY A 35 -71.11 48.99 -28.83
C GLY A 35 -70.68 48.89 -27.37
N THR A 36 -71.41 49.60 -26.51
CA THR A 36 -71.16 49.85 -25.09
C THR A 36 -70.85 48.59 -24.28
N GLN A 37 -69.58 48.32 -23.98
CA GLN A 37 -69.19 47.42 -22.90
C GLN A 37 -69.32 48.21 -21.59
N SER A 38 -70.18 47.75 -20.69
CA SER A 38 -70.44 48.40 -19.40
C SER A 38 -69.13 48.64 -18.64
N ASN A 39 -68.95 49.84 -18.06
CA ASN A 39 -67.82 50.17 -17.20
C ASN A 39 -67.67 49.18 -16.02
N SER A 40 -68.73 48.41 -15.69
CA SER A 40 -68.69 47.35 -14.67
C SER A 40 -67.94 46.09 -15.13
N GLU A 41 -68.09 45.65 -16.38
CA GLU A 41 -67.46 44.42 -16.89
C GLU A 41 -65.95 44.62 -17.10
N ALA A 42 -65.55 45.81 -17.55
CA ALA A 42 -64.15 46.20 -17.63
C ALA A 42 -63.49 46.22 -16.24
N ASN A 43 -64.19 46.73 -15.22
CA ASN A 43 -63.71 46.72 -13.84
C ASN A 43 -63.59 45.31 -13.26
N GLU A 44 -64.58 44.44 -13.48
CA GLU A 44 -64.51 43.03 -13.07
C GLU A 44 -63.34 42.29 -13.73
N THR A 45 -63.06 42.59 -15.00
CA THR A 45 -61.93 42.00 -15.74
C THR A 45 -60.58 42.45 -15.16
N ILE A 46 -60.44 43.74 -14.80
CA ILE A 46 -59.23 44.29 -14.19
C ILE A 46 -58.98 43.68 -12.80
N GLU A 47 -60.01 43.57 -11.97
CA GLU A 47 -59.88 42.96 -10.64
C GLU A 47 -59.52 41.47 -10.73
N ASN A 48 -60.07 40.73 -11.70
CA ASN A 48 -59.68 39.34 -11.95
C ASN A 48 -58.20 39.20 -12.36
N LEU A 49 -57.70 40.11 -13.22
CA LEU A 49 -56.29 40.10 -13.64
C LEU A 49 -55.36 40.42 -12.45
N LYS A 50 -55.72 41.37 -11.59
CA LYS A 50 -54.96 41.67 -10.36
C LYS A 50 -54.88 40.45 -9.45
N ALA A 51 -56.01 39.77 -9.21
CA ALA A 51 -56.04 38.58 -8.37
C ALA A 51 -55.18 37.44 -8.95
N GLN A 52 -55.17 37.26 -10.27
CA GLN A 52 -54.29 36.29 -10.93
C GLN A 52 -52.81 36.65 -10.79
N ILE A 53 -52.45 37.92 -11.00
CA ILE A 53 -51.07 38.41 -10.84
C ILE A 53 -50.60 38.21 -9.39
N GLU A 54 -51.45 38.51 -8.41
CA GLU A 54 -51.14 38.33 -6.99
C GLU A 54 -50.94 36.85 -6.65
N LYS A 55 -51.82 35.97 -7.15
CA LYS A 55 -51.69 34.52 -6.98
C LYS A 55 -50.38 34.00 -7.59
N ILE A 56 -50.07 34.38 -8.84
CA ILE A 56 -48.82 33.99 -9.51
C ILE A 56 -47.60 34.47 -8.72
N THR A 57 -47.62 35.71 -8.22
CA THR A 57 -46.53 36.28 -7.44
C THR A 57 -46.31 35.51 -6.14
N ASN A 58 -47.40 35.17 -5.43
CA ASN A 58 -47.34 34.41 -4.19
C ASN A 58 -46.87 32.96 -4.41
N ASP A 59 -47.35 32.30 -5.46
CA ASP A 59 -46.95 30.94 -5.81
C ASP A 59 -45.47 30.91 -6.20
N THR A 60 -45.01 31.86 -7.04
CA THR A 60 -43.59 32.03 -7.40
C THR A 60 -42.70 32.26 -6.18
N ASN A 61 -43.11 33.13 -5.25
CA ASN A 61 -42.33 33.41 -4.04
C ASN A 61 -42.18 32.18 -3.13
N LYS A 62 -43.23 31.36 -3.02
CA LYS A 62 -43.14 30.09 -2.27
C LYS A 62 -42.16 29.13 -2.93
N GLU A 63 -42.19 29.02 -4.26
CA GLU A 63 -41.28 28.16 -5.01
C GLU A 63 -39.83 28.63 -4.90
N ILE A 64 -39.56 29.93 -5.02
CA ILE A 64 -38.22 30.52 -4.81
C ILE A 64 -37.68 30.17 -3.42
N ASN A 65 -38.49 30.31 -2.38
CA ASN A 65 -38.07 30.00 -1.01
C ASN A 65 -37.79 28.51 -0.81
N SER A 66 -38.61 27.64 -1.42
CA SER A 66 -38.38 26.19 -1.42
C SER A 66 -37.05 25.83 -2.09
N LEU A 67 -36.80 26.35 -3.29
CA LEU A 67 -35.55 26.14 -4.02
C LEU A 67 -34.34 26.64 -3.24
N LYS A 68 -34.46 27.80 -2.58
CA LYS A 68 -33.39 28.38 -1.75
C LYS A 68 -33.06 27.47 -0.56
N SER A 69 -34.06 26.87 0.07
CA SER A 69 -33.88 25.90 1.15
C SER A 69 -33.18 24.63 0.64
N GLN A 70 -33.65 24.08 -0.48
CA GLN A 70 -33.04 22.88 -1.11
C GLN A 70 -31.57 23.13 -1.46
N LEU A 71 -31.23 24.29 -2.01
CA LEU A 71 -29.86 24.67 -2.33
C LEU A 71 -28.99 24.75 -1.06
N GLY A 72 -29.52 25.31 0.02
CA GLY A 72 -28.83 25.35 1.31
C GLY A 72 -28.52 23.96 1.86
N HIS A 73 -29.46 23.04 1.77
CA HIS A 73 -29.26 21.64 2.16
C HIS A 73 -28.22 20.93 1.27
N ALA A 74 -28.28 21.12 -0.04
CA ALA A 74 -27.33 20.53 -0.98
C ALA A 74 -25.89 21.03 -0.74
N ASN A 75 -25.72 22.34 -0.53
CA ASN A 75 -24.40 22.92 -0.24
C ASN A 75 -23.80 22.35 1.05
N LYS A 76 -24.61 22.17 2.10
CA LYS A 76 -24.14 21.57 3.34
C LYS A 76 -23.70 20.11 3.16
N GLN A 77 -24.45 19.32 2.38
CA GLN A 77 -24.05 17.95 2.05
C GLN A 77 -22.73 17.91 1.30
N ILE A 78 -22.52 18.82 0.32
CA ILE A 78 -21.25 18.93 -0.42
C ILE A 78 -20.09 19.23 0.53
N GLU A 79 -20.28 20.17 1.46
CA GLU A 79 -19.26 20.53 2.44
C GLU A 79 -18.92 19.38 3.39
N ASP A 80 -19.92 18.62 3.85
CA ASP A 80 -19.73 17.44 4.69
C ASP A 80 -18.97 16.32 3.95
N TYR A 81 -19.26 16.09 2.67
CA TYR A 81 -18.51 15.13 1.84
C TYR A 81 -17.05 15.56 1.63
N GLN A 82 -16.79 16.85 1.44
CA GLN A 82 -15.43 17.38 1.29
C GLN A 82 -14.62 17.29 2.60
N LYS A 83 -15.25 17.51 3.76
CA LYS A 83 -14.60 17.43 5.07
C LYS A 83 -14.35 16.00 5.54
N ASN A 84 -15.26 15.08 5.24
CA ASN A 84 -15.23 13.71 5.76
C ASN A 84 -14.58 12.70 4.80
N GLY A 85 -14.34 13.06 3.54
CA GLY A 85 -13.63 12.22 2.60
C GLY A 85 -12.13 12.25 2.86
N LYS A 86 -11.51 11.11 3.19
CA LYS A 86 -10.07 10.95 2.99
C LYS A 86 -9.79 11.16 1.51
N SER A 87 -8.82 12.01 1.17
CA SER A 87 -8.49 12.22 -0.23
C SER A 87 -8.02 10.89 -0.84
N ALA A 88 -8.29 10.68 -2.13
CA ALA A 88 -7.77 9.51 -2.84
C ALA A 88 -6.25 9.38 -2.71
N GLU A 89 -5.55 10.52 -2.55
CA GLU A 89 -4.10 10.58 -2.34
C GLU A 89 -3.69 10.07 -0.95
N GLU A 90 -4.45 10.36 0.11
CA GLU A 90 -4.18 9.87 1.45
C GLU A 90 -4.43 8.35 1.58
N LEU A 91 -5.48 7.85 0.93
CA LEU A 91 -5.73 6.40 0.82
C LEU A 91 -4.61 5.69 0.06
N ALA A 92 -4.18 6.25 -1.08
CA ALA A 92 -3.07 5.70 -1.86
C ALA A 92 -1.75 5.72 -1.07
N LYS A 93 -1.51 6.75 -0.25
CA LYS A 93 -0.33 6.83 0.62
C LYS A 93 -0.34 5.73 1.69
N MET A 94 -1.46 5.53 2.37
CA MET A 94 -1.58 4.46 3.38
C MET A 94 -1.43 3.06 2.75
N GLU A 95 -2.02 2.84 1.58
CA GLU A 95 -1.90 1.57 0.87
C GLU A 95 -0.45 1.31 0.43
N LYS A 96 0.23 2.34 -0.08
CA LYS A 96 1.65 2.27 -0.42
C LYS A 96 2.51 1.94 0.79
N GLU A 97 2.31 2.61 1.92
CA GLU A 97 3.06 2.36 3.16
C GLU A 97 2.84 0.93 3.67
N LYS A 98 1.59 0.44 3.63
CA LYS A 98 1.26 -0.94 3.97
C LYS A 98 1.98 -1.95 3.06
N LEU A 99 1.96 -1.72 1.74
CA LEU A 99 2.65 -2.59 0.78
C LEU A 99 4.17 -2.55 0.95
N GLU A 100 4.76 -1.39 1.28
CA GLU A 100 6.20 -1.28 1.59
C GLU A 100 6.58 -2.07 2.85
N GLN A 101 5.74 -2.02 3.89
CA GLN A 101 5.94 -2.79 5.11
C GLN A 101 5.84 -4.31 4.86
N GLU A 102 4.81 -4.75 4.15
CA GLU A 102 4.63 -6.16 3.78
C GLU A 102 5.79 -6.67 2.93
N LEU A 103 6.27 -5.86 1.98
CA LEU A 103 7.42 -6.20 1.14
C LEU A 103 8.73 -6.29 1.95
N ALA A 104 8.93 -5.40 2.92
CA ALA A 104 10.08 -5.44 3.81
C ALA A 104 10.07 -6.71 4.68
N GLU A 105 8.91 -7.08 5.22
CA GLU A 105 8.76 -8.30 6.02
C GLU A 105 8.95 -9.57 5.19
N ALA A 106 8.36 -9.64 4.00
CA ALA A 106 8.53 -10.76 3.08
C ALA A 106 10.00 -10.97 2.69
N LYS A 107 10.75 -9.88 2.43
CA LYS A 107 12.20 -9.95 2.17
C LYS A 107 12.97 -10.53 3.35
N LYS A 108 12.65 -10.13 4.58
CA LYS A 108 13.29 -10.66 5.80
C LYS A 108 13.01 -12.15 5.98
N GLN A 109 11.78 -12.58 5.76
CA GLN A 109 11.40 -14.00 5.86
C GLN A 109 12.10 -14.85 4.78
N LEU A 110 12.17 -14.34 3.54
CA LEU A 110 12.88 -15.00 2.45
C LEU A 110 14.36 -15.17 2.78
N ASN A 111 15.02 -14.11 3.25
CA ASN A 111 16.43 -14.15 3.62
C ASN A 111 16.68 -15.13 4.78
N LEU A 112 15.83 -15.09 5.82
CA LEU A 112 15.93 -16.02 6.95
C LEU A 112 15.84 -17.48 6.49
N THR A 113 14.91 -17.79 5.59
CA THR A 113 14.76 -19.14 5.03
C THR A 113 16.01 -19.57 4.26
N ALA A 114 16.56 -18.69 3.40
CA ALA A 114 17.79 -18.97 2.67
C ALA A 114 18.98 -19.22 3.60
N LEU A 115 19.11 -18.42 4.66
CA LEU A 115 20.17 -18.55 5.67
C LEU A 115 20.05 -19.85 6.46
N LEU A 116 18.85 -20.28 6.85
CA LEU A 116 18.63 -21.53 7.57
C LEU A 116 19.00 -22.76 6.73
N THR A 117 18.59 -22.76 5.46
CA THR A 117 18.97 -23.80 4.50
C THR A 117 20.49 -23.85 4.36
N LYS A 118 21.13 -22.69 4.13
CA LYS A 118 22.57 -22.63 3.93
C LYS A 118 23.36 -23.02 5.19
N LYS A 119 22.89 -22.66 6.38
CA LYS A 119 23.48 -23.07 7.65
C LYS A 119 23.50 -24.59 7.76
N SER A 120 22.37 -25.23 7.47
CA SER A 120 22.23 -26.69 7.54
C SER A 120 23.19 -27.40 6.59
N GLU A 121 23.34 -26.88 5.36
CA GLU A 121 24.33 -27.36 4.40
C GLU A 121 25.77 -27.24 4.93
N LEU A 122 26.15 -26.06 5.42
CA LEU A 122 27.51 -25.79 5.88
C LEU A 122 27.86 -26.61 7.14
N VAL A 123 26.92 -26.74 8.08
CA VAL A 123 27.05 -27.58 9.28
C VAL A 123 27.31 -29.05 8.88
N ALA A 124 26.56 -29.57 7.90
CA ALA A 124 26.76 -30.92 7.40
C ALA A 124 28.10 -31.08 6.66
N GLN A 125 28.46 -30.13 5.79
CA GLN A 125 29.71 -30.14 5.02
C GLN A 125 30.95 -30.10 5.93
N LEU A 126 30.91 -29.28 6.97
CA LEU A 126 31.99 -29.12 7.94
C LEU A 126 31.93 -30.16 9.08
N LYS A 127 30.92 -31.04 9.06
CA LYS A 127 30.69 -32.10 10.06
C LYS A 127 30.68 -31.56 11.48
N ILE A 128 30.07 -30.40 11.66
CA ILE A 128 30.00 -29.71 12.97
C ILE A 128 29.05 -30.51 13.86
N SER A 129 29.46 -30.80 15.09
CA SER A 129 28.59 -31.51 16.04
C SER A 129 27.35 -30.69 16.37
N PRO A 130 26.18 -31.32 16.62
CA PRO A 130 24.93 -30.60 16.90
C PRO A 130 25.04 -29.52 17.99
N GLN A 131 25.83 -29.82 19.02
CA GLN A 131 26.04 -28.96 20.20
C GLN A 131 26.85 -27.69 19.88
N PHE A 132 27.66 -27.71 18.81
CA PHE A 132 28.33 -26.53 18.29
C PHE A 132 27.49 -25.83 17.22
N ALA A 133 26.70 -26.56 16.44
CA ALA A 133 25.84 -26.00 15.40
C ALA A 133 24.81 -24.97 15.95
N ASP A 134 24.35 -25.17 17.19
CA ASP A 134 23.46 -24.23 17.90
C ASP A 134 24.13 -22.88 18.20
N LEU A 135 25.46 -22.82 18.25
CA LEU A 135 26.21 -21.57 18.50
C LEU A 135 26.19 -20.63 17.29
N VAL A 136 25.85 -21.12 16.09
CA VAL A 136 25.71 -20.29 14.90
C VAL A 136 24.35 -19.58 14.95
N GLN A 137 24.37 -18.32 15.36
CA GLN A 137 23.18 -17.47 15.39
C GLN A 137 22.87 -16.91 14.01
N ILE A 138 21.58 -16.91 13.65
CA ILE A 138 21.08 -16.33 12.41
C ILE A 138 20.20 -15.12 12.74
N THR A 139 20.37 -14.04 11.98
CA THR A 139 19.45 -12.89 12.01
C THR A 139 18.90 -12.64 10.61
N PRO A 140 17.66 -12.12 10.47
CA PRO A 140 17.04 -11.89 9.16
C PRO A 140 17.77 -10.88 8.27
N ASP A 141 18.62 -10.03 8.86
CA ASP A 141 19.34 -8.97 8.15
C ASP A 141 20.81 -9.35 7.83
N MET A 142 21.27 -10.56 8.18
CA MET A 142 22.64 -10.99 7.86
C MET A 142 22.79 -11.44 6.41
N THR A 143 24.01 -11.34 5.87
CA THR A 143 24.35 -11.87 4.53
C THR A 143 24.80 -13.33 4.59
N LEU A 144 24.80 -13.99 3.44
CA LEU A 144 25.33 -15.36 3.31
C LEU A 144 26.82 -15.43 3.64
N GLU A 145 27.64 -14.42 3.29
CA GLU A 145 29.07 -14.45 3.64
C GLU A 145 29.27 -14.39 5.15
N ARG A 146 28.47 -13.55 5.84
CA ARG A 146 28.53 -13.45 7.30
C ARG A 146 28.14 -14.76 7.96
N LEU A 147 27.17 -15.48 7.39
CA LEU A 147 26.81 -16.82 7.85
C LEU A 147 27.96 -17.80 7.64
N GLU A 148 28.58 -17.81 6.46
CA GLU A 148 29.72 -18.68 6.16
C GLU A 148 30.88 -18.45 7.13
N THR A 149 31.24 -17.20 7.41
CA THR A 149 32.26 -16.87 8.41
C THR A 149 31.88 -17.40 9.79
N ALA A 150 30.65 -17.15 10.25
CA ALA A 150 30.20 -17.59 11.56
C ALA A 150 30.22 -19.13 11.70
N VAL A 151 29.83 -19.86 10.67
CA VAL A 151 29.88 -21.33 10.67
C VAL A 151 31.33 -21.83 10.69
N LYS A 152 32.22 -21.22 9.89
CA LYS A 152 33.66 -21.57 9.88
C LYS A 152 34.32 -21.31 11.23
N ASP A 153 34.00 -20.20 11.89
CA ASP A 153 34.53 -19.88 13.22
C ASP A 153 34.09 -20.91 14.27
N VAL A 154 32.83 -21.34 14.24
CA VAL A 154 32.31 -22.38 15.13
C VAL A 154 32.97 -23.73 14.85
N ALA A 155 33.16 -24.09 13.58
CA ALA A 155 33.90 -25.31 13.21
C ALA A 155 35.34 -25.29 13.70
N ALA A 156 36.02 -24.15 13.61
CA ALA A 156 37.37 -23.96 14.13
C ALA A 156 37.41 -24.13 15.66
N LYS A 157 36.46 -23.52 16.36
CA LYS A 157 36.32 -23.65 17.82
C LYS A 157 36.06 -25.09 18.27
N GLU A 158 35.26 -25.86 17.53
CA GLU A 158 35.04 -27.28 17.81
C GLU A 158 36.34 -28.09 17.66
N LYS A 159 37.09 -27.85 16.58
CA LYS A 159 38.39 -28.51 16.36
C LYS A 159 39.40 -28.16 17.46
N GLU A 160 39.45 -26.91 17.87
CA GLU A 160 40.30 -26.44 18.97
C GLU A 160 39.90 -27.10 20.30
N PHE A 161 38.61 -27.08 20.64
CA PHE A 161 38.09 -27.72 21.85
C PHE A 161 38.44 -29.20 21.91
N THR A 162 38.21 -29.94 20.81
CA THR A 162 38.51 -31.37 20.74
C THR A 162 40.01 -31.64 20.87
N THR A 163 40.84 -30.81 20.24
CA THR A 163 42.30 -30.92 20.30
C THR A 163 42.82 -30.66 21.72
N GLU A 164 42.35 -29.61 22.38
CA GLU A 164 42.73 -29.29 23.76
C GLU A 164 42.26 -30.37 24.75
N PHE A 165 41.04 -30.89 24.55
CA PHE A 165 40.55 -32.02 25.34
C PHE A 165 41.44 -33.25 25.19
N LEU A 166 41.80 -33.62 23.96
CA LEU A 166 42.66 -34.76 23.68
C LEU A 166 44.05 -34.59 24.31
N LYS A 167 44.68 -33.40 24.17
CA LYS A 167 45.98 -33.11 24.78
C LYS A 167 45.99 -33.31 26.30
N LYS A 168 44.95 -32.85 27.01
CA LYS A 168 44.81 -33.03 28.46
C LYS A 168 44.73 -34.49 28.88
N ASN A 169 44.28 -35.37 27.98
CA ASN A 169 44.14 -36.80 28.21
C ASN A 169 45.28 -37.63 27.56
N SER A 170 46.30 -36.99 26.97
CA SER A 170 47.47 -37.70 26.45
C SER A 170 48.28 -38.29 27.60
N ILE A 171 48.41 -39.61 27.59
CA ILE A 171 49.20 -40.38 28.55
C ILE A 171 50.70 -40.09 28.35
N THR A 172 51.10 -39.65 27.16
CA THR A 172 52.50 -39.47 26.82
C THR A 172 53.01 -38.03 26.96
N ASN A 173 52.11 -37.06 27.10
CA ASN A 173 52.45 -35.68 27.49
C ASN A 173 52.18 -35.41 28.99
N GLY A 174 51.57 -36.37 29.71
CA GLY A 174 51.09 -36.23 31.08
C GLY A 174 51.73 -37.10 32.17
N GLY A 175 52.93 -37.68 31.97
CA GLY A 175 53.72 -38.24 33.09
C GLY A 175 54.19 -39.70 33.01
N PHE A 176 54.14 -40.38 31.86
CA PHE A 176 54.90 -41.63 31.69
C PHE A 176 56.38 -41.32 31.44
N ASN A 177 57.30 -42.00 32.13
CA ASN A 177 58.74 -41.75 32.12
C ASN A 177 59.29 -41.36 30.72
N SER A 178 59.74 -40.10 30.56
CA SER A 178 60.38 -39.61 29.31
C SER A 178 61.63 -40.39 28.88
N LYS A 179 62.11 -41.33 29.72
CA LYS A 179 63.32 -42.13 29.47
C LYS A 179 63.07 -43.36 28.59
N ASP A 180 61.81 -43.79 28.41
CA ASP A 180 61.44 -44.96 27.61
C ASP A 180 60.86 -44.60 26.22
N LYS A 181 60.76 -43.31 25.90
CA LYS A 181 60.23 -42.85 24.60
C LYS A 181 61.30 -42.98 23.51
N LYS A 182 60.99 -43.76 22.46
CA LYS A 182 61.57 -43.51 21.12
C LYS A 182 61.11 -42.12 20.68
N ARG A 183 62.06 -41.26 20.31
CA ARG A 183 61.88 -39.80 20.18
C ARG A 183 60.75 -39.34 19.24
N ASP A 184 60.25 -40.21 18.37
CA ASP A 184 59.32 -39.84 17.28
C ASP A 184 58.03 -40.69 17.23
N GLU A 185 57.76 -41.53 18.24
CA GLU A 185 56.62 -42.45 18.20
C GLU A 185 55.31 -41.76 18.66
N LYS A 186 54.46 -41.41 17.68
CA LYS A 186 53.14 -40.78 17.92
C LYS A 186 52.22 -41.71 18.72
N ASP A 187 51.72 -41.21 19.84
CA ASP A 187 50.73 -41.93 20.62
C ASP A 187 49.35 -41.94 19.93
N PHE A 188 48.37 -42.58 20.56
CA PHE A 188 46.99 -42.61 20.02
C PHE A 188 46.39 -41.19 19.93
N VAL A 189 46.68 -40.33 20.89
CA VAL A 189 46.19 -38.95 20.96
C VAL A 189 46.83 -38.09 19.86
N ASP A 190 48.14 -38.22 19.62
CA ASP A 190 48.87 -37.53 18.56
C ASP A 190 48.27 -37.87 17.19
N ARG A 191 47.95 -39.15 16.96
CA ARG A 191 47.27 -39.63 15.74
C ARG A 191 45.85 -39.06 15.60
N MET A 192 45.10 -38.94 16.69
CA MET A 192 43.76 -38.34 16.68
C MET A 192 43.78 -36.83 16.40
N ILE A 193 44.74 -36.10 16.98
CA ILE A 193 44.92 -34.66 16.74
C ILE A 193 45.31 -34.42 15.27
N GLU A 194 46.20 -35.23 14.71
CA GLU A 194 46.59 -35.14 13.29
C GLU A 194 45.42 -35.43 12.35
N LYS A 195 44.59 -36.43 12.66
CA LYS A 195 43.36 -36.71 11.90
C LYS A 195 42.37 -35.53 11.93
N ASN A 196 42.25 -34.83 13.06
CA ASN A 196 41.39 -33.65 13.16
C ASN A 196 41.89 -32.47 12.31
N LYS A 197 43.21 -32.30 12.16
CA LYS A 197 43.81 -31.28 11.29
C LYS A 197 43.54 -31.58 9.80
N ASN A 198 43.63 -32.85 9.41
CA ASN A 198 43.51 -33.30 8.02
C ASN A 198 42.06 -33.46 7.52
N ASN A 199 41.05 -33.23 8.36
CA ASN A 199 39.65 -33.18 7.94
C ASN A 199 39.28 -31.88 7.19
N GLU A 200 40.24 -31.22 6.53
CA GLU A 200 39.92 -30.29 5.46
C GLU A 200 39.39 -31.10 4.29
N THR A 201 38.08 -31.08 4.12
CA THR A 201 37.38 -31.75 3.04
C THR A 201 37.95 -31.26 1.70
N ASP A 202 38.65 -32.15 0.99
CA ASP A 202 39.12 -31.91 -0.38
C ASP A 202 37.89 -31.78 -1.31
N LEU A 203 37.56 -30.53 -1.67
CA LEU A 203 36.43 -30.17 -2.52
C LEU A 203 36.59 -30.60 -3.98
N THR A 204 37.74 -31.19 -4.37
CA THR A 204 38.00 -31.66 -5.74
C THR A 204 37.77 -33.15 -5.94
N LYS A 205 37.33 -33.89 -4.90
CA LYS A 205 36.97 -35.31 -4.99
C LYS A 205 35.46 -35.51 -5.01
N PHE A 206 34.81 -35.03 -6.06
CA PHE A 206 33.49 -35.48 -6.51
C PHE A 206 33.45 -35.48 -8.03
#